data_AF-M8DGC7-F1
#
_entry.id   AF-M8DGC7-F1
#
_cell.length_a   1.000
_cell.length_b   1.000
_cell.length_c   1.000
_cell.angle_alpha   90.00
_cell.angle_beta   90.00
_cell.angle_gamma   90.00
#
_symmetry.space_group_name_H-M   'P 1'
#
loop_
_entity.id
_entity.type
_entity.pdbx_description
1 polymer ?
#
loop_
_entity_poly.entity_id
_entity_poly.type
_entity_poly.pdbx_seq_one_letter_code
_entity_poly.pdbx_strand_id
1 'polypeptide(L)'
;MVGIVLVSHSRKIVEGIYELASQMTGGKVPIGIAGGTQDGRLGTDATEIMEEIKKVDEGEGVVVLVDIGSAVMSAQMAIELLGEEYEGKVKIADAPLVEGAIAASVEASIGSDFDKVLLVAEEAKKLNKF
;
A
#
# COMPACT_ATOMS: atom_id res chain seq x y z
N MET A 1 11.08 9.42 1.07
CA MET A 1 10.64 8.58 -0.07
C MET A 1 9.17 8.27 0.11
N VAL A 2 8.41 8.09 -0.98
CA VAL A 2 6.99 7.70 -0.90
C VAL A 2 6.87 6.30 -0.29
N GLY A 3 6.13 6.18 0.80
CA GLY A 3 5.86 4.92 1.47
C GLY A 3 4.74 4.13 0.79
N ILE A 4 4.73 2.82 0.98
CA ILE A 4 3.70 1.92 0.41
C ILE A 4 3.10 1.06 1.52
N VAL A 5 1.78 0.94 1.56
CA VAL A 5 1.09 0.02 2.47
C VAL A 5 0.27 -0.97 1.66
N LEU A 6 0.50 -2.25 1.91
CA LEU A 6 -0.21 -3.35 1.27
C LEU A 6 -1.28 -3.87 2.22
N VAL A 7 -2.53 -3.85 1.77
CA VAL A 7 -3.70 -4.26 2.57
C VAL A 7 -4.40 -5.42 1.90
N SER A 8 -4.61 -6.51 2.64
CA SER A 8 -5.41 -7.63 2.15
C SER A 8 -6.19 -8.30 3.27
N HIS A 9 -7.22 -9.04 2.90
CA HIS A 9 -7.85 -10.00 3.80
C HIS A 9 -6.88 -11.10 4.25
N SER A 10 -5.78 -11.35 3.53
CA SER A 10 -4.85 -12.44 3.80
C SER A 10 -3.44 -11.91 4.08
N ARG A 11 -2.92 -12.21 5.28
CA ARG A 11 -1.51 -11.96 5.64
C ARG A 11 -0.55 -12.53 4.59
N LYS A 12 -0.81 -13.76 4.13
CA LYS A 12 0.05 -14.45 3.16
C LYS A 12 0.15 -13.74 1.81
N ILE A 13 -0.91 -13.05 1.40
CA ILE A 13 -0.90 -12.29 0.15
C ILE A 13 0.04 -11.10 0.28
N VAL A 14 -0.13 -10.27 1.32
CA VAL A 14 0.70 -9.07 1.51
C VAL A 14 2.16 -9.42 1.83
N GLU A 15 2.43 -10.51 2.54
CA GLU A 15 3.79 -11.02 2.75
C GLU A 15 4.47 -11.40 1.42
N GLY A 16 3.79 -12.14 0.55
CA GLY A 16 4.34 -12.55 -0.74
C GLY A 16 4.59 -11.37 -1.69
N ILE A 17 3.69 -10.37 -1.67
CA ILE A 17 3.88 -9.14 -2.45
C ILE A 17 5.04 -8.33 -1.88
N TYR A 18 5.13 -8.19 -0.55
CA TYR A 18 6.23 -7.50 0.12
C TYR A 18 7.58 -8.14 -0.22
N GLU A 19 7.68 -9.46 -0.18
CA GLU A 19 8.90 -10.17 -0.54
C GLU A 19 9.33 -9.84 -1.98
N LEU A 20 8.41 -9.95 -2.94
CA LEU A 20 8.68 -9.64 -4.34
C LEU A 20 9.08 -8.17 -4.55
N ALA A 21 8.32 -7.23 -3.99
CA ALA A 21 8.59 -5.80 -4.08
C ALA A 21 9.93 -5.42 -3.44
N SER A 22 10.23 -6.00 -2.27
CA SER A 22 11.50 -5.77 -1.56
C SER A 22 12.69 -6.28 -2.37
N GLN A 23 12.58 -7.47 -2.98
CA GLN A 23 13.64 -8.00 -3.85
C GLN A 23 13.86 -7.10 -5.07
N MET A 24 12.79 -6.66 -5.73
CA MET A 24 12.88 -5.81 -6.93
C MET A 24 13.47 -4.42 -6.65
N THR A 25 13.25 -3.88 -5.44
CA THR A 25 13.73 -2.54 -5.05
C THR A 25 15.02 -2.56 -4.24
N GLY A 26 15.57 -3.75 -3.96
CA GLY A 26 16.74 -3.92 -3.08
C GLY A 26 16.49 -3.50 -1.64
N GLY A 27 15.24 -3.58 -1.16
CA GLY A 27 14.84 -3.26 0.21
C GLY A 27 14.91 -1.76 0.57
N LYS A 28 14.97 -0.88 -0.42
CA LYS A 28 15.11 0.57 -0.20
C LYS A 28 13.78 1.26 0.11
N VAL A 29 12.67 0.75 -0.43
CA VAL A 29 11.36 1.39 -0.31
C VAL A 29 10.73 1.05 1.05
N PRO A 30 10.20 2.03 1.79
CA PRO A 30 9.41 1.78 2.99
C PRO A 30 8.09 1.09 2.61
N ILE A 31 8.00 -0.21 2.88
CA ILE A 31 6.80 -1.00 2.59
C ILE A 31 6.25 -1.60 3.88
N GLY A 32 5.00 -1.29 4.18
CA GLY A 32 4.23 -1.79 5.31
C GLY A 32 3.18 -2.80 4.85
N ILE A 33 2.82 -3.74 5.73
CA ILE A 33 1.86 -4.79 5.40
C ILE A 33 0.79 -4.91 6.48
N ALA A 34 -0.47 -4.89 6.06
CA ALA A 34 -1.63 -5.15 6.92
C ALA A 34 -2.49 -6.24 6.29
N GLY A 35 -2.71 -7.33 7.01
CA GLY A 35 -3.22 -8.55 6.39
C GLY A 35 -3.89 -9.51 7.36
N GLY A 36 -5.17 -9.79 7.15
CA GLY A 36 -5.92 -10.60 8.10
C GLY A 36 -6.34 -9.84 9.35
N THR A 37 -7.01 -10.54 10.24
CA THR A 37 -7.34 -10.05 11.59
C THR A 37 -6.19 -10.31 12.57
N GLN A 38 -6.22 -9.68 13.75
CA GLN A 38 -5.21 -9.87 14.81
C GLN A 38 -5.03 -11.33 15.24
N ASP A 39 -6.08 -12.15 15.12
CA ASP A 39 -6.04 -13.59 15.42
C ASP A 39 -5.66 -14.46 14.21
N GLY A 40 -5.18 -13.86 13.12
CA GLY A 40 -4.61 -14.53 11.95
C GLY A 40 -5.62 -15.12 10.97
N ARG A 41 -6.91 -14.79 11.10
CA ARG A 41 -7.96 -15.20 10.15
C ARG A 41 -8.00 -14.25 8.96
N LEU A 42 -8.77 -14.64 7.94
CA LEU A 42 -9.07 -13.74 6.84
C LEU A 42 -9.93 -12.56 7.32
N GLY A 43 -9.54 -11.34 6.96
CA GLY A 43 -10.21 -10.11 7.35
C GLY A 43 -9.25 -8.92 7.34
N THR A 44 -9.67 -7.77 7.84
CA THR A 44 -8.87 -6.54 7.85
C THR A 44 -8.98 -5.84 9.19
N ASP A 45 -7.90 -5.16 9.58
CA ASP A 45 -7.81 -4.37 10.81
C ASP A 45 -7.39 -2.93 10.46
N ALA A 46 -8.29 -1.96 10.66
CA ALA A 46 -8.02 -0.56 10.37
C ALA A 46 -6.93 0.04 11.28
N THR A 47 -6.79 -0.47 12.51
CA THR A 47 -5.74 -0.01 13.44
C THR A 47 -4.37 -0.46 12.94
N GLU A 48 -4.23 -1.69 12.48
CA GLU A 48 -2.98 -2.17 11.87
C GLU A 48 -2.63 -1.37 10.61
N ILE A 49 -3.61 -1.11 9.73
CA ILE A 49 -3.38 -0.31 8.52
C ILE A 49 -2.86 1.09 8.89
N MET A 50 -3.49 1.75 9.87
CA MET A 50 -3.09 3.06 10.35
C MET A 50 -1.66 3.05 10.92
N GLU A 51 -1.31 2.03 11.72
CA GLU A 51 0.03 1.87 12.30
C GLU A 51 1.10 1.67 11.22
N GLU A 52 0.83 0.83 10.22
CA GLU A 52 1.76 0.62 9.11
C GLU A 52 1.90 1.86 8.22
N ILE A 53 0.83 2.67 8.04
CA ILE A 53 0.95 3.97 7.37
C ILE A 53 1.92 4.89 8.12
N LYS A 54 1.75 5.05 9.45
CA LYS A 54 2.64 5.90 10.26
C LYS A 54 4.09 5.43 10.22
N LYS A 55 4.30 4.11 10.18
CA LYS A 55 5.62 3.48 10.18
C LYS A 55 6.40 3.72 8.89
N VAL A 56 5.71 3.77 7.74
CA VAL A 56 6.36 3.94 6.42
C VAL A 56 6.35 5.39 5.92
N ASP A 57 5.67 6.29 6.61
CA ASP A 57 5.68 7.71 6.27
C ASP A 57 7.02 8.36 6.63
N GLU A 58 7.80 8.69 5.59
CA GLU A 58 9.03 9.47 5.70
C GLU A 58 8.85 10.96 5.31
N GLY A 59 7.60 11.41 5.18
CA GLY A 59 7.24 12.80 4.87
C GLY A 59 6.99 13.11 3.39
N GLU A 60 7.14 12.14 2.49
CA GLU A 60 6.79 12.27 1.06
C GLU A 60 5.43 11.66 0.70
N GLY A 61 4.67 11.21 1.70
CA GLY A 61 3.34 10.62 1.54
C GLY A 61 3.36 9.09 1.40
N VAL A 62 2.16 8.50 1.42
CA VAL A 62 1.95 7.05 1.45
C VAL A 62 0.86 6.62 0.46
N VAL A 63 1.21 5.66 -0.40
CA VAL A 63 0.26 5.01 -1.31
C VAL A 63 -0.21 3.69 -0.70
N VAL A 64 -1.53 3.56 -0.53
CA VAL A 64 -2.17 2.38 0.03
C VAL A 64 -2.74 1.55 -1.11
N LEU A 65 -2.33 0.28 -1.21
CA LEU A 65 -2.93 -0.69 -2.12
C LEU A 65 -3.76 -1.69 -1.34
N VAL A 66 -4.95 -1.97 -1.86
CA VAL A 66 -5.98 -2.79 -1.22
C VAL A 66 -6.41 -3.91 -2.18
N ASP A 67 -6.81 -5.07 -1.66
CA ASP A 67 -7.33 -6.15 -2.50
C ASP A 67 -8.75 -5.86 -3.01
N ILE A 68 -9.77 -6.19 -2.23
CA ILE A 68 -11.17 -6.23 -2.67
C ILE A 68 -12.13 -5.82 -1.55
N GLY A 69 -13.28 -5.29 -1.93
CA GLY A 69 -14.45 -5.14 -1.05
C GLY A 69 -14.16 -4.39 0.25
N SER A 70 -14.41 -5.05 1.39
CA SER A 70 -14.34 -4.45 2.73
C SER A 70 -12.95 -3.93 3.13
N ALA A 71 -11.88 -4.38 2.49
CA ALA A 71 -10.53 -3.87 2.77
C ALA A 71 -10.42 -2.37 2.45
N VAL A 72 -11.15 -1.90 1.42
CA VAL A 72 -11.22 -0.48 1.07
C VAL A 72 -11.82 0.33 2.23
N MET A 73 -12.90 -0.15 2.83
CA MET A 73 -13.54 0.52 3.97
C MET A 73 -12.62 0.57 5.20
N SER A 74 -11.89 -0.51 5.47
CA SER A 74 -10.89 -0.52 6.54
C SER A 74 -9.74 0.46 6.29
N ALA A 75 -9.27 0.57 5.05
CA ALA A 75 -8.24 1.54 4.68
C ALA A 75 -8.74 2.98 4.75
N GLN A 76 -9.99 3.26 4.36
CA GLN A 76 -10.62 4.57 4.54
C GLN A 76 -10.72 4.94 6.01
N MET A 77 -11.21 4.03 6.85
CA MET A 77 -11.28 4.23 8.30
C MET A 77 -9.89 4.45 8.90
N ALA A 78 -8.87 3.71 8.45
CA ALA A 78 -7.49 3.91 8.89
C ALA A 78 -6.99 5.33 8.57
N ILE A 79 -7.29 5.85 7.38
CA ILE A 79 -6.93 7.23 6.97
C ILE A 79 -7.68 8.26 7.82
N GLU A 80 -8.96 8.04 8.11
CA GLU A 80 -9.74 8.92 9.00
C GLU A 80 -9.14 8.97 10.41
N LEU A 81 -8.66 7.84 10.94
CA LEU A 81 -8.03 7.75 12.26
C LEU A 81 -6.66 8.46 12.34
N LEU A 82 -5.99 8.70 11.21
CA LEU A 82 -4.73 9.45 11.15
C LEU A 82 -4.92 10.94 11.48
N GLY A 83 -6.10 11.50 11.19
CA GLY A 83 -6.41 12.92 11.38
C GLY A 83 -5.90 13.85 10.26
N GLU A 84 -6.17 15.14 10.43
CA GLU A 84 -5.96 16.18 9.40
C GLU A 84 -4.50 16.33 8.94
N GLU A 85 -3.52 15.93 9.75
CA GLU A 85 -2.10 16.06 9.40
C GLU A 85 -1.68 15.20 8.20
N TYR A 86 -2.45 14.15 7.90
CA TYR A 86 -2.27 13.21 6.79
C TYR A 86 -3.19 13.51 5.59
N GLU A 87 -4.03 14.55 5.67
CA GLU A 87 -4.95 14.91 4.59
C GLU A 87 -4.16 15.24 3.31
N GLY A 88 -4.51 14.58 2.20
CA GLY A 88 -3.84 14.72 0.92
C GLY A 88 -2.46 14.03 0.80
N LYS A 89 -1.89 13.52 1.90
CA LYS A 89 -0.60 12.81 1.91
C LYS A 89 -0.73 11.29 1.85
N VAL A 90 -1.92 10.76 2.11
CA VAL A 90 -2.22 9.33 2.02
C VAL A 90 -3.36 9.10 1.05
N LYS A 91 -3.18 8.20 0.09
CA LYS A 91 -4.20 7.85 -0.91
C LYS A 91 -4.29 6.36 -1.10
N ILE A 92 -5.53 5.86 -1.21
CA ILE A 92 -5.81 4.51 -1.70
C ILE A 92 -5.74 4.56 -3.23
N ALA A 93 -4.86 3.77 -3.82
CA ALA A 93 -4.74 3.67 -5.26
C ALA A 93 -5.88 2.82 -5.86
N ASP A 94 -6.54 3.31 -6.91
CA ASP A 94 -7.46 2.52 -7.73
C ASP A 94 -6.67 1.58 -8.66
N ALA A 95 -6.07 0.55 -8.06
CA ALA A 95 -5.10 -0.34 -8.68
C ALA A 95 -5.29 -1.81 -8.27
N PRO A 96 -4.98 -2.79 -9.14
CA PRO A 96 -4.84 -4.18 -8.74
C PRO A 96 -3.72 -4.32 -7.70
N LEU A 97 -4.00 -4.97 -6.57
CA LEU A 97 -3.08 -5.05 -5.43
C LEU A 97 -1.66 -5.52 -5.82
N VAL A 98 -1.52 -6.59 -6.59
CA VAL A 98 -0.20 -7.17 -6.91
C VAL A 98 0.54 -6.29 -7.92
N GLU A 99 0.00 -6.14 -9.13
CA GLU A 99 0.66 -5.40 -10.20
C GLU A 99 0.90 -3.93 -9.82
N GLY A 100 -0.08 -3.29 -9.16
CA GLY A 100 0.04 -1.93 -8.67
C GLY A 100 1.12 -1.78 -7.60
N ALA A 101 1.26 -2.74 -6.69
CA ALA A 101 2.25 -2.66 -5.61
C ALA A 101 3.67 -2.74 -6.17
N ILE A 102 3.88 -3.63 -7.15
CA ILE A 102 5.17 -3.74 -7.82
C ILE A 102 5.48 -2.46 -8.60
N ALA A 103 4.53 -1.95 -9.37
CA ALA A 103 4.70 -0.72 -10.15
C ALA A 103 5.02 0.48 -9.24
N ALA A 104 4.23 0.67 -8.17
CA ALA A 104 4.45 1.71 -7.17
C ALA A 104 5.81 1.58 -6.48
N SER A 105 6.19 0.37 -6.07
CA SER A 105 7.46 0.12 -5.37
C SER A 105 8.66 0.43 -6.26
N VAL A 106 8.62 0.00 -7.52
CA VAL A 106 9.69 0.31 -8.47
C VAL A 106 9.78 1.82 -8.71
N GLU A 107 8.65 2.50 -8.90
CA GLU A 107 8.60 3.94 -9.12
C GLU A 107 9.09 4.74 -7.90
N ALA A 108 8.69 4.35 -6.68
CA ALA A 108 9.17 4.96 -5.44
C ALA A 108 10.68 4.76 -5.26
N SER A 109 11.22 3.59 -5.65
CA SER A 109 12.65 3.28 -5.50
C SER A 109 13.60 4.15 -6.32
N ILE A 110 13.09 4.80 -7.37
CA ILE A 110 13.86 5.74 -8.20
C ILE A 110 13.67 7.21 -7.76
N GLY A 111 12.92 7.46 -6.69
CA GLY A 111 12.74 8.78 -6.09
C GLY A 111 11.68 9.66 -6.76
N SER A 112 10.71 9.06 -7.43
CA SER A 112 9.57 9.78 -7.99
C SER A 112 8.65 10.34 -6.91
N ASP A 113 7.97 11.45 -7.21
CA ASP A 113 7.04 12.09 -6.29
C ASP A 113 5.76 11.28 -6.04
N PHE A 114 5.01 11.69 -5.02
CA PHE A 114 3.77 11.07 -4.58
C PHE A 114 2.75 10.85 -5.70
N ASP A 115 2.47 11.90 -6.49
CA ASP A 115 1.47 11.85 -7.56
C ASP A 115 1.90 10.89 -8.67
N LYS A 116 3.20 10.84 -8.98
CA LYS A 116 3.74 9.93 -9.98
C LYS A 116 3.69 8.47 -9.52
N VAL A 117 4.05 8.19 -8.26
CA VAL A 117 3.95 6.84 -7.68
C VAL A 117 2.51 6.36 -7.66
N LEU A 118 1.57 7.21 -7.25
CA LEU A 118 0.14 6.92 -7.26
C LEU A 118 -0.36 6.62 -8.68
N LEU A 119 -0.01 7.47 -9.65
CA LEU A 119 -0.41 7.30 -11.04
C LEU A 119 0.08 5.97 -11.64
N VAL A 120 1.35 5.62 -11.42
CA VAL A 120 1.93 4.38 -11.95
C VAL A 120 1.28 3.14 -11.32
N ALA A 121 0.93 3.20 -10.03
CA ALA A 121 0.14 2.17 -9.38
C ALA A 121 -1.20 1.97 -10.09
N GLU A 122 -1.94 3.05 -10.34
CA GLU A 122 -3.27 3.00 -10.97
C GLU A 122 -3.22 2.59 -12.45
N GLU A 123 -2.16 2.93 -13.17
CA GLU A 123 -1.97 2.51 -14.56
C GLU A 123 -1.78 1.00 -14.70
N ALA A 124 -1.41 0.30 -13.62
CA ALA A 124 -1.29 -1.16 -13.60
C ALA A 124 -2.62 -1.87 -13.96
N LYS A 125 -3.79 -1.22 -13.83
CA LYS A 125 -5.07 -1.79 -14.29
C LYS A 125 -5.16 -1.98 -15.81
N LYS A 126 -4.26 -1.35 -16.56
CA LYS A 126 -4.18 -1.44 -18.04
C LYS A 126 -3.13 -2.45 -18.52
N LEU A 127 -2.43 -3.13 -17.61
CA LEU A 127 -1.40 -4.10 -17.98
C LEU A 127 -2.02 -5.29 -18.73
N ASN A 128 -1.62 -5.44 -19.99
CA ASN A 128 -1.87 -6.65 -20.75
C ASN A 128 -0.62 -7.54 -20.67
N LYS A 129 -0.82 -8.81 -20.29
CA LYS A 129 0.26 -9.81 -20.27
C LYS A 129 0.52 -10.41 -21.66
N PHE A 130 -0.34 -10.11 -22.64
CA PHE A 130 -0.31 -10.60 -24.03
C PHE A 130 -0.81 -9.51 -24.99
#